data_AF-A0A0F4QK98-F1
#
_entry.id   AF-A0A0F4QK98-F1
#
_cell.length_a   1.000
_cell.length_b   1.000
_cell.length_c   1.000
_cell.angle_alpha   90.00
_cell.angle_beta   90.00
_cell.angle_gamma   90.00
#
_symmetry.space_group_name_H-M   'P 1'
#
loop_
_entity.id
_entity.type
_entity.pdbx_description
1 polymer ?
#
loop_
_entity_poly.entity_id
_entity_poly.type
_entity_poly.pdbx_seq_one_letter_code
_entity_poly.pdbx_strand_id
1 'polypeptide(L)' 'MSQIIKLSTSDSRKRKGQVLSRIDNEQKMMESGTLGVQRLLMNIALDFMEKHPQMTWEQALFAAQAYCDRTYN' A
#
# COMPACT_ATOMS: atom_id res chain seq x y z
N MET A 1 -10.95 16.54 20.64
CA MET A 1 -12.17 16.34 19.82
C MET A 1 -11.76 16.19 18.37
N SER A 2 -11.81 14.97 17.80
CA SER A 2 -11.47 14.76 16.39
C SER A 2 -12.63 15.21 15.50
N GLN A 3 -12.42 16.27 14.73
CA GLN A 3 -13.35 16.69 13.68
C GLN A 3 -13.42 15.57 12.63
N ILE A 4 -14.55 14.87 12.55
CA ILE A 4 -14.83 13.91 11.47
C ILE A 4 -15.10 14.75 10.22
N ILE A 5 -14.08 14.98 9.41
CA ILE A 5 -14.23 15.62 8.11
C ILE A 5 -15.09 14.69 7.25
N LYS A 6 -16.38 15.02 7.06
CA LYS A 6 -17.21 14.37 6.05
C LYS A 6 -16.63 14.73 4.68
N LEU A 7 -15.89 13.80 4.09
CA LEU A 7 -15.47 13.92 2.69
C LEU A 7 -16.72 14.15 1.83
N SER A 8 -16.63 15.06 0.87
CA SER A 8 -17.67 15.18 -0.14
C SER A 8 -17.82 13.84 -0.87
N THR A 9 -19.00 13.58 -1.44
CA THR A 9 -19.23 12.40 -2.28
C THR A 9 -18.24 12.32 -3.45
N SER A 10 -17.79 13.49 -3.96
CA SER A 10 -16.76 13.58 -4.99
C SER A 10 -15.39 13.11 -4.50
N ASP A 11 -14.93 13.60 -3.34
CA ASP A 11 -13.65 13.20 -2.75
C ASP A 11 -13.65 11.72 -2.39
N SER A 12 -14.79 11.21 -1.91
CA SER A 12 -14.96 9.79 -1.59
C SER A 12 -14.82 8.92 -2.84
N ARG A 13 -15.41 9.34 -3.97
CA ARG A 13 -15.29 8.65 -5.26
C ARG A 13 -13.86 8.71 -5.79
N LYS A 14 -13.19 9.86 -5.69
CA LYS A 14 -11.78 10.02 -6.10
C LYS A 14 -10.87 9.10 -5.29
N ARG A 15 -11.03 9.08 -3.96
CA ARG A 15 -10.27 8.21 -3.06
C ARG A 15 -10.51 6.74 -3.36
N LYS A 16 -11.76 6.34 -3.61
CA LYS A 16 -12.09 4.98 -4.07
C LYS A 16 -11.32 4.64 -5.35
N GLY A 17 -11.34 5.53 -6.36
CA GLY A 17 -10.64 5.30 -7.63
C GLY A 17 -9.13 5.12 -7.46
N GLN A 18 -8.50 5.94 -6.61
CA GLN A 18 -7.08 5.82 -6.29
C GLN A 18 -6.74 4.48 -5.61
N VAL A 19 -7.58 4.06 -4.65
CA VAL A 19 -7.40 2.78 -3.96
C VAL A 19 -7.54 1.61 -4.92
N LEU A 20 -8.57 1.59 -5.77
CA LEU A 20 -8.75 0.53 -6.76
C LEU A 20 -7.60 0.47 -7.76
N SER A 21 -7.13 1.62 -8.27
CA SER A 21 -5.99 1.64 -9.18
C SER A 21 -4.72 1.12 -8.53
N ARG A 22 -4.52 1.39 -7.24
CA ARG A 22 -3.39 0.81 -6.47
C ARG A 22 -3.51 -0.70 -6.43
N ILE A 23 -4.66 -1.24 -6.02
CA ILE A 23 -4.90 -2.69 -5.94
C ILE A 23 -4.65 -3.36 -7.30
N ASP A 24 -5.17 -2.80 -8.39
CA ASP A 24 -4.98 -3.35 -9.74
C ASP A 24 -3.49 -3.40 -10.14
N ASN A 25 -2.72 -2.38 -9.78
CA ASN A 25 -1.28 -2.34 -10.05
C ASN A 25 -0.51 -3.34 -9.19
N GLU A 26 -0.87 -3.49 -7.92
CA GLU A 26 -0.27 -4.47 -7.03
C GLU A 26 -0.54 -5.91 -7.54
N GLN A 27 -1.77 -6.19 -7.97
CA GLN A 27 -2.15 -7.48 -8.56
C GLN A 27 -1.35 -7.80 -9.84
N LYS A 28 -1.24 -6.83 -10.77
CA LYS A 28 -0.39 -6.97 -11.96
C LYS A 28 1.07 -7.25 -11.62
N MET A 29 1.57 -6.66 -10.53
CA MET A 29 2.94 -6.88 -10.08
C MET A 29 3.12 -8.29 -9.53
N MET A 30 2.17 -8.81 -8.75
CA MET A 30 2.16 -10.20 -8.30
C MET A 30 2.17 -11.18 -9.48
N GLU A 31 1.46 -10.85 -10.55
CA GLU A 31 1.39 -11.66 -11.78
C GLU A 31 2.60 -11.49 -12.72
N SER A 32 3.52 -10.57 -12.42
CA SER A 32 4.66 -10.23 -13.31
C SER A 32 5.82 -11.24 -13.32
N GLY A 33 5.62 -12.42 -12.73
CA GLY A 33 6.59 -13.52 -12.73
C GLY A 33 7.33 -13.68 -11.39
N THR A 34 8.46 -14.39 -11.43
CA THR A 34 9.16 -14.91 -10.23
C THR A 34 9.66 -13.84 -9.25
N LEU A 35 9.82 -12.59 -9.71
CA LEU A 35 10.25 -11.45 -8.89
C LEU A 35 9.10 -10.50 -8.51
N GLY A 36 7.87 -10.80 -8.93
CA GLY A 36 6.71 -9.92 -8.73
C GLY A 36 6.46 -9.62 -7.26
N VAL A 37 6.46 -10.67 -6.43
CA VAL A 37 6.25 -10.59 -4.98
C VAL A 37 7.33 -9.74 -4.31
N GLN A 38 8.60 -9.97 -4.66
CA GLN A 38 9.72 -9.22 -4.07
C GLN A 38 9.66 -7.74 -4.47
N ARG A 39 9.32 -7.43 -5.73
CA ARG A 39 9.15 -6.04 -6.19
C ARG A 39 8.03 -5.34 -5.42
N LEU A 40 6.89 -6.01 -5.24
CA LEU A 40 5.77 -5.46 -4.49
C LEU A 40 6.16 -5.16 -3.04
N LEU A 41 6.86 -6.10 -2.39
CA LEU A 41 7.31 -5.94 -1.01
C LEU A 41 8.27 -4.74 -0.86
N MET A 42 9.22 -4.57 -1.78
CA MET A 42 10.13 -3.42 -1.78
C MET A 42 9.37 -2.10 -1.95
N ASN A 43 8.42 -2.03 -2.89
CA ASN A 43 7.64 -0.82 -3.12
C ASN A 43 6.83 -0.42 -1.89
N ILE A 44 6.18 -1.38 -1.24
CA ILE A 44 5.40 -1.12 -0.04
C ILE A 44 6.30 -0.73 1.14
N ALA A 45 7.50 -1.32 1.26
CA ALA A 45 8.47 -0.91 2.28
C ALA A 45 8.89 0.56 2.09
N LEU A 46 9.14 0.98 0.84
CA LEU A 46 9.43 2.38 0.54
C LEU A 46 8.25 3.30 0.88
N ASP A 47 7.01 2.93 0.50
CA ASP A 47 5.79 3.68 0.88
C ASP A 47 5.72 3.88 2.40
N PHE A 48 6.06 2.85 3.19
CA PHE A 48 6.05 2.93 4.65
C PHE A 48 7.12 3.89 5.18
N MET A 49 8.34 3.85 4.64
CA MET A 49 9.40 4.77 5.03
C MET A 49 9.11 6.22 4.64
N GLU A 50 8.54 6.45 3.45
CA GLU A 50 8.14 7.79 3.02
C GLU A 50 7.07 8.38 3.95
N LYS A 51 6.12 7.55 4.37
CA LYS A 51 5.05 7.94 5.29
C LYS A 51 5.52 8.06 6.75
N HIS A 52 6.53 7.30 7.13
CA HIS A 52 7.09 7.23 8.48
C HIS A 52 8.62 7.35 8.42
N PRO A 53 9.19 8.57 8.28
CA PRO A 53 10.62 8.78 8.04
C PRO A 53 11.57 8.21 9.11
N GLN A 54 11.07 7.97 10.31
CA GLN A 54 11.78 7.35 11.42
C GLN A 54 11.80 5.80 11.37
N MET A 55 11.04 5.20 10.45
CA MET A 55 10.98 3.75 10.28
C MET A 55 12.26 3.25 9.63
N THR A 56 12.91 2.29 10.27
CA THR A 56 14.08 1.60 9.70
C THR A 56 13.68 0.72 8.52
N TRP A 57 14.65 0.37 7.68
CA TRP A 57 14.42 -0.51 6.55
C TRP A 57 13.84 -1.87 6.97
N GLU A 58 14.36 -2.47 8.04
CA GLU A 58 13.90 -3.76 8.56
C GLU A 58 12.46 -3.70 9.06
N GLN A 59 12.08 -2.61 9.75
CA GLN A 59 10.71 -2.37 10.18
C GLN A 59 9.76 -2.20 9.00
N ALA A 60 10.21 -1.49 7.95
CA ALA A 60 9.43 -1.27 6.75
C ALA A 60 9.22 -2.57 5.96
N LEU A 61 10.27 -3.41 5.83
CA LEU A 61 10.17 -4.74 5.23
C LEU A 61 9.21 -5.64 6.00
N PHE A 62 9.30 -5.64 7.34
CA PHE A 62 8.38 -6.40 8.18
C PHE A 62 6.93 -5.95 7.98
N ALA A 63 6.68 -4.64 7.98
CA ALA A 63 5.35 -4.09 7.75
C ALA A 63 4.83 -4.40 6.34
N ALA A 64 5.70 -4.35 5.32
CA ALA A 64 5.36 -4.71 3.95
C ALA A 64 5.01 -6.19 3.81
N GLN A 65 5.79 -7.09 4.43
CA GLN A 65 5.48 -8.52 4.46
C GLN A 65 4.12 -8.76 5.13
N ALA A 66 3.88 -8.17 6.30
CA ALA A 66 2.62 -8.32 7.01
C ALA A 66 1.42 -7.78 6.21
N TYR A 67 1.59 -6.69 5.44
CA TYR A 67 0.57 -6.20 4.53
C TYR A 67 0.29 -7.21 3.40
N CYS A 68 1.35 -7.71 2.75
CA CYS A 68 1.21 -8.68 1.65
C CYS A 68 0.53 -9.95 2.15
N ASP A 69 0.93 -10.48 3.31
CA ASP A 69 0.34 -11.66 3.91
C ASP A 69 -1.15 -11.47 4.21
N ARG A 70 -1.55 -10.30 4.72
CA ARG A 70 -2.95 -9.99 4.98
C ARG A 70 -3.80 -9.86 3.70
N THR A 71 -3.17 -9.41 2.61
CA THR A 71 -3.89 -8.96 1.41
C THR A 71 -3.97 -10.03 0.33
N TYR A 72 -2.97 -10.92 0.26
CA TYR A 72 -2.82 -11.90 -0.82
C TYR A 72 -2.74 -13.36 -0.37
N ASN A 73 -2.63 -13.64 0.94
CA ASN A 73 -2.76 -15.00 1.50
C ASN A 73 -4.12 -15.18 2.19
#